data_AF-A0A7C8GUC5-F1
#
_entry.id   AF-A0A7C8GUC5-F1
#
_cell.length_a   1.000
_cell.length_b   1.000
_cell.length_c   1.000
_cell.angle_alpha   90.00
_cell.angle_beta   90.00
_cell.angle_gamma   90.00
#
_symmetry.space_group_name_H-M   'P 1'
#
loop_
_entity.id
_entity.type
_entity.pdbx_description
1 polymer ?
#
loop_
_entity_poly.entity_id
_entity_poly.type
_entity_poly.pdbx_seq_one_letter_code
_entity_poly.pdbx_strand_id
1 'polypeptide(L)'
;MRIFWTNLIALALVVTVNALANILPINGMTTGEISNQLNVPFIPAGYVFSIWGFIYFLLAIWVLAQLPKSRREAPVYKACSGFFWLSCILNIAWILTWHYQLFFISNLVMIGLLLTLITLYVNGKKANAIWLEILPFSVYLGWISVATIANISYYLVYVELIAEESVSIIWTIVMILIGSLIALLFLFREKDTFYVLVFVWAYIGIYVKNSGEYQSIALTALICAILLFIIAAFFLGARIFKNKT
;
A
#
# COMPACT_ATOMS: atom_id res chain seq x y z
N MET A 1 3.57 24.69 15.52
CA MET A 1 2.90 25.22 14.31
C MET A 1 3.59 24.83 13.01
N ARG A 2 4.93 24.91 12.90
CA ARG A 2 5.67 24.56 11.68
C ARG A 2 5.34 23.15 11.16
N ILE A 3 5.33 22.15 12.05
CA ILE A 3 5.05 20.73 11.71
C ILE A 3 3.70 20.55 10.99
N PHE A 4 2.64 21.17 11.51
CA PHE A 4 1.31 21.07 10.91
C PHE A 4 1.29 21.56 9.47
N TRP A 5 1.82 22.77 9.22
CA TRP A 5 1.86 23.34 7.87
C TRP A 5 2.75 22.52 6.93
N THR A 6 3.88 22.02 7.43
CA THR A 6 4.74 21.12 6.66
C THR A 6 4.01 19.86 6.23
N ASN A 7 3.29 19.18 7.14
CA ASN A 7 2.53 17.98 6.80
C ASN A 7 1.35 18.29 5.87
N LEU A 8 0.66 19.42 6.09
CA LEU A 8 -0.45 19.82 5.22
C LEU A 8 0.00 20.10 3.80
N ILE A 9 1.11 20.83 3.63
CA ILE A 9 1.69 21.10 2.31
C ILE A 9 2.16 19.80 1.65
N ALA A 10 2.83 18.91 2.40
CA ALA A 10 3.28 17.62 1.87
C ALA A 10 2.11 16.78 1.36
N LEU A 11 1.03 16.71 2.14
CA LEU A 11 -0.19 15.99 1.78
C LEU A 11 -0.85 16.62 0.55
N ALA A 12 -0.99 17.95 0.52
CA ALA A 12 -1.56 18.65 -0.61
C ALA A 12 -0.77 18.36 -1.90
N LEU A 13 0.56 18.45 -1.85
CA LEU A 13 1.43 18.18 -2.99
C LEU A 13 1.28 16.74 -3.49
N VAL A 14 1.37 15.73 -2.62
CA VAL A 14 1.27 14.33 -3.06
C VAL A 14 -0.09 14.00 -3.65
N VAL A 15 -1.18 14.51 -3.06
CA VAL A 15 -2.54 14.34 -3.57
C VAL A 15 -2.70 15.04 -4.93
N THR A 16 -2.20 16.27 -5.05
CA THR A 16 -2.25 17.02 -6.32
C THR A 16 -1.49 16.29 -7.42
N VAL A 17 -0.26 15.84 -7.20
CA VAL A 17 0.51 15.13 -8.24
C VAL A 17 -0.18 13.83 -8.66
N ASN A 18 -0.68 13.04 -7.71
CA ASN A 18 -1.39 11.79 -8.03
C ASN A 18 -2.73 12.04 -8.75
N ALA A 19 -3.44 13.12 -8.42
CA ALA A 19 -4.64 13.52 -9.14
C ALA A 19 -4.29 13.96 -10.58
N LEU A 20 -3.26 14.78 -10.76
CA LEU A 20 -2.79 15.23 -12.07
C LEU A 20 -2.31 14.06 -12.95
N ALA A 21 -1.70 13.03 -12.35
CA ALA A 21 -1.30 11.79 -13.03
C ALA A 21 -2.48 11.07 -13.72
N ASN A 22 -3.71 11.30 -13.27
CA ASN A 22 -4.91 10.69 -13.83
C ASN A 22 -5.81 11.69 -14.59
N ILE A 23 -5.77 12.99 -14.25
CA ILE A 23 -6.61 14.03 -14.88
C ILE A 23 -5.93 14.64 -16.13
N LEU A 24 -4.64 14.97 -16.06
CA LEU A 24 -3.87 15.61 -17.14
C LEU A 24 -2.80 14.67 -17.71
N PRO A 25 -3.10 13.36 -17.83
CA PRO A 25 -2.19 12.21 -17.90
C PRO A 25 -0.71 12.58 -18.09
N ILE A 26 0.07 12.53 -17.01
CA ILE A 26 1.51 12.85 -17.04
C ILE A 26 2.19 11.94 -18.06
N ASN A 27 2.98 12.52 -18.96
CA ASN A 27 3.60 11.80 -20.08
C ASN A 27 2.59 11.11 -21.03
N GLY A 28 1.38 11.67 -21.16
CA GLY A 28 0.37 11.25 -22.14
C GLY A 28 -0.41 9.98 -21.78
N MET A 29 -0.14 9.36 -20.62
CA MET A 29 -0.84 8.17 -20.15
C MET A 29 -1.17 8.28 -18.67
N THR A 30 -2.29 7.69 -18.28
CA THR A 30 -2.66 7.50 -16.88
C THR A 30 -1.84 6.37 -16.24
N THR A 31 -1.81 6.34 -14.91
CA THR A 31 -1.10 5.29 -14.16
C THR A 31 -1.64 3.90 -14.50
N GLY A 32 -2.96 3.79 -14.65
CA GLY A 32 -3.65 2.55 -15.01
C GLY A 32 -3.35 2.10 -16.44
N GLU A 33 -3.29 3.04 -17.40
CA GLU A 33 -2.95 2.70 -18.79
C GLU A 33 -1.53 2.13 -18.90
N ILE A 34 -0.53 2.73 -18.24
CA ILE A 34 0.84 2.19 -18.20
C ILE A 34 0.83 0.78 -17.60
N SER A 35 0.09 0.59 -16.50
CA SER A 35 -0.04 -0.71 -15.84
C SER A 35 -0.70 -1.77 -16.73
N ASN A 36 -1.55 -1.38 -17.68
CA ASN A 36 -2.27 -2.27 -18.58
C ASN A 36 -1.53 -2.52 -19.91
N GLN A 37 -0.39 -1.87 -20.15
CA GLN A 37 0.45 -2.13 -21.34
C GLN A 37 1.03 -3.55 -21.35
N LEU A 38 1.28 -4.12 -20.17
CA LEU A 38 1.84 -5.46 -20.00
C LEU A 38 0.84 -6.38 -19.33
N ASN A 39 0.74 -7.62 -19.80
CA ASN A 39 -0.03 -8.64 -19.10
C ASN A 39 0.76 -9.15 -17.89
N VAL A 40 0.51 -8.55 -16.72
CA VAL A 40 1.11 -8.95 -15.44
C VAL A 40 0.01 -9.54 -14.55
N PRO A 41 -0.09 -10.88 -14.41
CA PRO A 41 -1.21 -11.52 -13.71
C PRO A 41 -1.33 -11.13 -12.23
N PHE A 42 -0.21 -10.80 -11.57
CA PHE A 42 -0.21 -10.33 -10.17
C PHE A 42 -0.88 -8.96 -9.97
N ILE A 43 -0.88 -8.08 -10.99
CA ILE A 43 -1.52 -6.76 -10.87
C ILE A 43 -3.04 -6.97 -10.75
N PRO A 44 -3.72 -6.47 -9.70
CA PRO A 44 -5.16 -6.68 -9.52
C PRO A 44 -6.02 -5.91 -10.52
N ALA A 45 -7.31 -6.22 -10.57
CA ALA A 45 -8.30 -5.46 -11.35
C ALA A 45 -8.29 -3.96 -11.02
N GLY A 46 -8.55 -3.11 -12.02
CA GLY A 46 -8.37 -1.66 -11.94
C GLY A 46 -9.09 -0.96 -10.78
N TYR A 47 -10.26 -1.46 -10.36
CA TYR A 47 -11.00 -0.87 -9.23
C TYR A 47 -10.22 -0.95 -7.90
N VAL A 48 -9.27 -1.89 -7.74
CA VAL A 48 -8.49 -2.06 -6.52
C VAL A 48 -7.64 -0.83 -6.21
N PHE A 49 -7.21 -0.10 -7.25
CA PHE A 49 -6.45 1.13 -7.10
C PHE A 49 -7.25 2.29 -6.45
N SER A 50 -8.57 2.16 -6.29
CA SER A 50 -9.38 3.10 -5.49
C SER A 50 -8.94 3.18 -4.02
N ILE A 51 -8.19 2.20 -3.52
CA ILE A 51 -7.56 2.24 -2.19
C ILE A 51 -6.68 3.48 -1.98
N TRP A 52 -6.12 4.07 -3.04
CA TRP A 52 -5.38 5.32 -2.95
C TRP A 52 -6.24 6.47 -2.40
N GLY A 53 -7.50 6.58 -2.85
CA GLY A 53 -8.45 7.55 -2.31
C GLY A 53 -8.69 7.36 -0.82
N PHE A 54 -8.83 6.10 -0.38
CA PHE A 54 -9.00 5.76 1.02
C PHE A 54 -7.73 6.06 1.85
N ILE A 55 -6.54 5.77 1.32
CA ILE A 55 -5.26 6.12 1.97
C ILE A 55 -5.15 7.63 2.13
N TYR A 56 -5.39 8.42 1.08
CA TYR A 56 -5.31 9.88 1.15
C TYR A 56 -6.33 10.47 2.12
N PHE A 57 -7.53 9.89 2.19
CA PHE A 57 -8.53 10.27 3.19
C PHE A 57 -8.04 10.03 4.63
N LEU A 58 -7.47 8.85 4.92
CA LEU A 58 -6.92 8.56 6.25
C LEU A 58 -5.72 9.46 6.60
N LEU A 59 -4.84 9.74 5.65
CA LEU A 59 -3.72 10.66 5.85
C LEU A 59 -4.22 12.08 6.09
N ALA A 60 -5.27 12.52 5.41
CA ALA A 60 -5.91 13.81 5.66
C ALA A 60 -6.47 13.90 7.09
N ILE A 61 -7.17 12.86 7.57
CA ILE A 61 -7.61 12.79 8.97
C ILE A 61 -6.42 12.94 9.92
N TRP A 62 -5.32 12.22 9.68
CA TRP A 62 -4.13 12.26 10.53
C TRP A 62 -3.49 13.66 10.60
N VAL A 63 -3.37 14.34 9.45
CA VAL A 63 -2.83 15.70 9.37
C VAL A 63 -3.77 16.70 10.03
N LEU A 64 -5.07 16.65 9.72
CA LEU A 64 -6.08 17.59 10.26
C LEU A 64 -6.34 17.38 11.76
N ALA A 65 -6.06 16.20 12.30
CA ALA A 65 -6.11 15.95 13.75
C ALA A 65 -5.10 16.78 14.57
N GLN A 66 -4.15 17.48 13.91
CA GLN A 66 -3.28 18.48 14.53
C GLN A 66 -3.91 19.89 14.62
N LEU A 67 -5.09 20.13 14.03
CA LEU A 67 -5.73 21.45 14.08
C LEU A 67 -5.91 21.97 15.52
N PRO A 68 -6.44 21.17 16.47
CA PRO A 68 -6.56 21.58 17.87
C PRO A 68 -5.18 21.83 18.49
N LYS A 69 -5.03 22.96 19.20
CA LYS A 69 -3.75 23.31 19.85
C LYS A 69 -3.23 22.22 20.79
N SER A 70 -4.13 21.50 21.47
CA SER A 70 -3.80 20.39 22.38
C SER A 70 -3.13 19.20 21.69
N ARG A 71 -3.32 19.04 20.38
CA ARG A 71 -2.83 17.91 19.59
C ARG A 71 -1.52 18.21 18.86
N ARG A 72 -1.21 19.49 18.60
CA ARG A 72 -0.05 19.93 17.78
C ARG A 72 1.29 19.43 18.29
N GLU A 73 1.41 19.25 19.60
CA GLU A 73 2.65 18.85 20.26
C GLU A 73 2.65 17.38 20.68
N ALA A 74 1.64 16.59 20.24
CA ALA A 74 1.56 15.19 20.60
C ALA A 74 2.81 14.42 20.11
N PRO A 75 3.33 13.46 20.90
CA PRO A 75 4.59 12.76 20.60
C PRO A 75 4.62 12.12 19.21
N VAL A 76 3.49 11.59 18.73
CA VAL A 76 3.38 10.97 17.40
C VAL A 76 3.78 11.92 16.28
N TYR A 77 3.40 13.21 16.34
CA TYR A 77 3.72 14.16 15.28
C TYR A 77 5.20 14.53 15.29
N LYS A 78 5.84 14.58 16.46
CA LYS A 78 7.29 14.79 16.56
C LYS A 78 8.07 13.59 15.99
N ALA A 79 7.60 12.37 16.26
CA ALA A 79 8.24 11.14 15.83
C ALA A 79 8.03 10.81 14.34
N CYS A 80 6.89 11.19 13.76
CA CYS A 80 6.49 10.75 12.42
C CYS A 80 6.63 11.82 11.33
N SER A 81 6.55 13.12 11.64
CA SER A 81 6.38 14.14 10.59
C SER A 81 7.53 14.23 9.58
N GLY A 82 8.78 14.00 10.01
CA GLY A 82 9.92 13.95 9.08
C GLY A 82 9.81 12.83 8.06
N PHE A 83 9.46 11.62 8.52
CA PHE A 83 9.27 10.47 7.65
C PHE A 83 7.96 10.56 6.84
N PHE A 84 6.94 11.24 7.36
CA PHE A 84 5.71 11.51 6.61
C PHE A 84 6.01 12.37 5.39
N TRP A 85 6.75 13.47 5.58
CA TRP A 85 7.20 14.31 4.48
C TRP A 85 8.05 13.55 3.45
N LEU A 86 9.00 12.73 3.93
CA LEU A 86 9.80 11.86 3.06
C LEU A 86 8.92 10.87 2.28
N SER A 87 7.88 10.29 2.91
CA SER A 87 6.94 9.39 2.25
C SER A 87 6.17 10.08 1.13
N CYS A 88 5.77 11.34 1.31
CA CYS A 88 5.12 12.14 0.28
C CYS A 88 6.05 12.39 -0.91
N ILE A 89 7.32 12.71 -0.66
CA ILE A 89 8.32 12.92 -1.72
C ILE A 89 8.59 11.63 -2.49
N LEU A 90 8.80 10.52 -1.78
CA LEU A 90 9.06 9.24 -2.42
C LEU A 90 7.84 8.76 -3.22
N ASN A 91 6.63 9.03 -2.75
CA ASN A 91 5.42 8.75 -3.52
C ASN A 91 5.32 9.60 -4.80
N ILE A 92 5.62 10.91 -4.71
CA ILE A 92 5.71 11.80 -5.88
C ILE A 92 6.81 11.32 -6.85
N ALA A 93 7.97 10.95 -6.33
CA ALA A 93 9.07 10.42 -7.15
C ALA A 93 8.68 9.09 -7.82
N TRP A 94 7.96 8.21 -7.11
CA TRP A 94 7.46 6.95 -7.67
C TRP A 94 6.50 7.22 -8.82
N ILE A 95 5.49 8.08 -8.63
CA ILE A 95 4.51 8.34 -9.70
C ILE A 95 5.17 9.00 -10.92
N LEU A 96 6.12 9.92 -10.72
CA LEU A 96 6.85 10.53 -11.83
C LEU A 96 7.71 9.50 -12.57
N THR A 97 8.52 8.72 -11.85
CA THR A 97 9.37 7.69 -12.47
C THR A 97 8.55 6.59 -13.17
N TRP A 98 7.39 6.23 -12.64
CA TRP A 98 6.43 5.33 -13.28
C TRP A 98 5.89 5.92 -14.59
N HIS A 99 5.46 7.18 -14.58
CA HIS A 99 4.91 7.84 -15.78
C HIS A 99 5.95 8.05 -16.89
N TYR A 100 7.21 8.28 -16.53
CA TYR A 100 8.33 8.29 -17.48
C TYR A 100 8.87 6.89 -17.81
N GLN A 101 8.19 5.83 -17.38
CA GLN A 101 8.54 4.43 -17.65
C GLN A 101 9.96 4.03 -17.22
N LEU A 102 10.50 4.72 -16.21
CA LEU A 102 11.80 4.42 -15.59
C LEU A 102 11.63 3.29 -14.57
N PHE A 103 11.13 2.12 -15.00
CA PHE A 103 10.62 1.07 -14.12
C PHE A 103 11.65 0.54 -13.10
N PHE A 104 12.93 0.43 -13.49
CA PHE A 104 14.00 0.05 -12.55
C PHE A 104 14.16 1.08 -11.43
N ILE A 105 14.20 2.38 -11.78
CA ILE A 105 14.31 3.47 -10.82
C ILE A 105 13.03 3.55 -9.96
N SER A 106 11.85 3.38 -10.57
CA SER A 106 10.57 3.30 -9.88
C SER A 106 10.58 2.23 -8.79
N ASN A 107 11.17 1.05 -9.06
CA ASN A 107 11.34 -0.01 -8.06
C ASN A 107 12.24 0.41 -6.89
N LEU A 108 13.38 1.07 -7.15
CA LEU A 108 14.25 1.59 -6.09
C LEU A 108 13.53 2.61 -5.20
N VAL A 109 12.76 3.52 -5.83
CA VAL A 109 11.95 4.52 -5.12
C VAL A 109 10.84 3.85 -4.30
N MET A 110 10.18 2.84 -4.85
CA MET A 110 9.16 2.05 -4.15
C MET A 110 9.71 1.35 -2.91
N ILE A 111 10.90 0.76 -2.99
CA ILE A 111 11.58 0.16 -1.83
C ILE A 111 11.90 1.23 -0.79
N GLY A 112 12.39 2.40 -1.20
CA GLY A 112 12.62 3.53 -0.31
C GLY A 112 11.34 3.98 0.41
N LEU A 113 10.22 4.03 -0.32
CA LEU A 113 8.90 4.37 0.24
C LEU A 113 8.44 3.31 1.24
N LEU A 114 8.59 2.02 0.91
CA LEU A 114 8.27 0.90 1.79
C LEU A 114 9.04 1.00 3.12
N LEU A 115 10.37 1.19 3.07
CA LEU A 115 11.22 1.34 4.26
C LEU A 115 10.84 2.58 5.09
N THR A 116 10.47 3.67 4.43
CA THR A 116 9.99 4.90 5.07
C THR A 116 8.68 4.65 5.82
N LEU A 117 7.74 3.89 5.23
CA LEU A 117 6.46 3.55 5.85
C LEU A 117 6.60 2.57 7.02
N ILE A 118 7.54 1.61 6.93
CA ILE A 118 7.89 0.74 8.06
C ILE A 118 8.38 1.62 9.22
N THR A 119 9.25 2.59 8.93
CA THR A 119 9.79 3.51 9.94
C THR A 119 8.69 4.38 10.56
N LEU A 120 7.77 4.90 9.75
CA LEU A 120 6.59 5.64 10.23
C LEU A 120 5.74 4.82 11.20
N TYR A 121 5.40 3.59 10.81
CA TYR A 121 4.60 2.69 11.62
C TYR A 121 5.28 2.40 12.97
N VAL A 122 6.57 2.03 12.94
CA VAL A 122 7.35 1.73 14.15
C VAL A 122 7.49 2.96 15.05
N ASN A 123 7.79 4.14 14.49
CA ASN A 123 7.94 5.38 15.26
C ASN A 123 6.62 5.80 15.91
N GLY A 124 5.49 5.66 15.21
CA GLY A 124 4.18 5.92 15.80
C GLY A 124 3.91 5.02 17.00
N LYS A 125 4.19 3.71 16.88
CA LYS A 125 4.01 2.74 17.98
C LYS A 125 4.91 3.09 19.18
N LYS A 126 6.18 3.41 18.93
CA LYS A 126 7.12 3.86 19.98
C LYS A 126 6.69 5.16 20.66
N ALA A 127 6.01 6.04 19.93
CA ALA A 127 5.43 7.26 20.48
C ALA A 127 4.12 7.04 21.23
N ASN A 128 3.72 5.78 21.48
CA ASN A 128 2.46 5.38 22.11
C ASN A 128 1.24 5.97 21.40
N ALA A 129 1.32 6.10 20.07
CA ALA A 129 0.21 6.60 19.28
C ALA A 129 -1.01 5.68 19.43
N ILE A 130 -2.19 6.29 19.52
CA ILE A 130 -3.44 5.53 19.60
C ILE A 130 -3.73 4.86 18.25
N TRP A 131 -4.61 3.86 18.26
CA TRP A 131 -4.87 3.06 17.07
C TRP A 131 -5.31 3.90 15.84
N LEU A 132 -6.09 4.96 16.04
CA LEU A 132 -6.52 5.88 14.98
C LEU A 132 -5.36 6.66 14.34
N GLU A 133 -4.28 6.91 15.10
CA GLU A 133 -3.11 7.61 14.59
C GLU A 133 -2.18 6.68 13.79
N ILE A 134 -2.23 5.37 14.07
CA ILE A 134 -1.45 4.34 13.38
C ILE A 134 -2.18 3.82 12.12
N LEU A 135 -3.51 3.76 12.16
CA LEU A 135 -4.38 3.29 11.08
C LEU A 135 -3.97 3.79 9.67
N PRO A 136 -3.77 5.09 9.41
CA PRO A 136 -3.32 5.57 8.09
C PRO A 136 -2.02 4.92 7.63
N PHE A 137 -1.04 4.78 8.53
CA PHE A 137 0.26 4.19 8.20
C PHE A 137 0.17 2.68 8.02
N SER A 138 -0.70 2.01 8.77
CA SER A 138 -0.99 0.59 8.61
C SER A 138 -1.55 0.26 7.23
N VAL A 139 -2.62 0.97 6.82
CA VAL A 139 -3.27 0.77 5.52
C VAL A 139 -2.30 1.14 4.39
N TYR A 140 -1.58 2.25 4.53
CA TYR A 140 -0.64 2.68 3.49
C TYR A 140 0.55 1.70 3.35
N LEU A 141 1.10 1.23 4.47
CA LEU A 141 2.18 0.23 4.46
C LEU A 141 1.72 -1.10 3.85
N GLY A 142 0.50 -1.55 4.16
CA GLY A 142 -0.10 -2.73 3.54
C GLY A 142 -0.20 -2.60 2.03
N TRP A 143 -0.67 -1.45 1.55
CA TRP A 143 -0.80 -1.20 0.12
C TRP A 143 0.56 -1.13 -0.58
N ILE A 144 1.52 -0.40 -0.02
CA ILE A 144 2.86 -0.30 -0.60
C ILE A 144 3.59 -1.65 -0.61
N SER A 145 3.30 -2.54 0.34
CA SER A 145 3.84 -3.91 0.32
C SER A 145 3.34 -4.70 -0.90
N VAL A 146 2.03 -4.65 -1.17
CA VAL A 146 1.43 -5.26 -2.38
C VAL A 146 1.96 -4.56 -3.65
N ALA A 147 2.00 -3.23 -3.66
CA ALA A 147 2.43 -2.44 -4.80
C ALA A 147 3.91 -2.68 -5.15
N THR A 148 4.75 -2.97 -4.15
CA THR A 148 6.16 -3.36 -4.36
C THR A 148 6.24 -4.65 -5.15
N ILE A 149 5.48 -5.67 -4.77
CA ILE A 149 5.43 -6.95 -5.50
C ILE A 149 4.91 -6.72 -6.93
N ALA A 150 3.88 -5.90 -7.10
CA ALA A 150 3.33 -5.56 -8.41
C ALA A 150 4.34 -4.81 -9.30
N ASN A 151 5.06 -3.82 -8.77
CA ASN A 151 6.06 -3.04 -9.52
C ASN A 151 7.25 -3.91 -9.94
N ILE A 152 7.71 -4.80 -9.06
CA ILE A 152 8.78 -5.76 -9.39
C ILE A 152 8.29 -6.73 -10.46
N SER A 153 7.08 -7.29 -10.31
CA SER A 153 6.50 -8.20 -11.30
C SER A 153 6.35 -7.54 -12.67
N TYR A 154 5.89 -6.28 -12.71
CA TYR A 154 5.81 -5.50 -13.95
C TYR A 154 7.17 -5.31 -14.60
N TYR A 155 8.18 -4.91 -13.81
CA TYR A 155 9.53 -4.74 -14.34
C TYR A 155 10.13 -6.04 -14.87
N LEU A 156 9.93 -7.17 -14.19
CA LEU A 156 10.43 -8.48 -14.63
C LEU A 156 9.75 -8.95 -15.93
N VAL A 157 8.46 -8.64 -16.13
CA VAL A 157 7.80 -8.86 -17.42
C VAL A 157 8.35 -7.91 -18.48
N TYR A 158 8.56 -6.63 -18.15
CA TYR A 158 9.09 -5.61 -19.05
C TYR A 158 10.48 -5.95 -19.60
N VAL A 159 11.37 -6.52 -18.77
CA VAL A 159 12.70 -6.98 -19.21
C VAL A 159 12.72 -8.44 -19.70
N GLU A 160 11.55 -9.01 -19.98
CA GLU A 160 11.36 -10.36 -20.53
C GLU A 160 11.84 -11.53 -19.65
N LEU A 161 12.21 -11.28 -18.37
CA LEU A 161 12.69 -12.31 -17.45
C LEU A 161 11.60 -13.30 -16.99
N ILE A 162 10.36 -12.84 -16.91
CA ILE A 162 9.19 -13.68 -16.57
C ILE A 162 8.05 -13.51 -17.59
N ALA A 163 8.36 -13.09 -18.82
CA ALA A 163 7.36 -12.84 -19.86
C ALA A 163 6.72 -14.13 -20.41
N GLU A 164 7.40 -15.28 -20.28
CA GLU A 164 6.79 -16.58 -20.60
C GLU A 164 5.58 -16.84 -19.68
N GLU A 165 4.43 -17.18 -20.27
CA GLU A 165 3.18 -17.35 -19.54
C GLU A 165 3.31 -18.35 -18.37
N SER A 166 3.94 -19.50 -18.60
CA SER A 166 4.11 -20.53 -17.58
C SER A 166 4.89 -19.99 -16.36
N VAL A 167 5.96 -19.23 -16.62
CA VAL A 167 6.81 -18.60 -15.61
C VAL A 167 6.05 -17.48 -14.89
N SER A 168 5.29 -16.66 -15.62
CA SER A 168 4.46 -15.59 -15.06
C SER A 168 3.36 -16.12 -14.12
N ILE A 169 2.74 -17.25 -14.46
CA ILE A 169 1.76 -17.94 -13.62
C ILE A 169 2.42 -18.43 -12.33
N ILE A 170 3.55 -19.15 -12.44
CA ILE A 170 4.28 -19.67 -11.28
C ILE A 170 4.75 -18.52 -10.38
N TRP A 171 5.35 -17.49 -10.97
CA TRP A 171 5.79 -16.28 -10.26
C TRP A 171 4.65 -15.64 -9.48
N THR A 172 3.49 -15.45 -10.13
CA THR A 172 2.33 -14.83 -9.51
C THR A 172 1.81 -15.64 -8.32
N ILE A 173 1.70 -16.96 -8.47
CA ILE A 173 1.30 -17.87 -7.37
C ILE A 173 2.28 -17.77 -6.20
N VAL A 174 3.59 -17.85 -6.47
CA VAL A 174 4.63 -17.73 -5.44
C VAL A 174 4.55 -16.38 -4.73
N MET A 175 4.33 -15.29 -5.47
CA MET A 175 4.21 -13.95 -4.91
C MET A 175 2.96 -13.77 -4.05
N ILE A 176 1.82 -14.38 -4.40
CA ILE A 176 0.62 -14.40 -3.55
C ILE A 176 0.90 -15.14 -2.23
N LEU A 177 1.63 -16.26 -2.28
CA LEU A 177 1.99 -17.03 -1.09
C LEU A 177 2.97 -16.26 -0.19
N ILE A 178 4.00 -15.63 -0.78
CA ILE A 178 4.95 -14.78 -0.05
C ILE A 178 4.23 -13.57 0.56
N GLY A 179 3.36 -12.89 -0.19
CA GLY A 179 2.57 -11.78 0.33
C GLY A 179 1.65 -12.21 1.47
N SER A 180 1.06 -13.40 1.40
CA SER A 180 0.25 -13.98 2.49
C SER A 180 1.10 -14.23 3.73
N LEU A 181 2.30 -14.78 3.56
CA LEU A 181 3.24 -14.99 4.66
C LEU A 181 3.63 -13.67 5.31
N ILE A 182 3.95 -12.63 4.53
CA ILE A 182 4.27 -11.29 5.04
C ILE A 182 3.07 -10.73 5.84
N ALA A 183 1.85 -10.84 5.31
CA ALA A 183 0.64 -10.40 5.98
C ALA A 183 0.42 -11.10 7.33
N LEU A 184 0.59 -12.42 7.36
CA LEU A 184 0.48 -13.21 8.58
C LEU A 184 1.57 -12.87 9.59
N LEU A 185 2.83 -12.78 9.17
CA LEU A 185 3.94 -12.40 10.05
C LEU A 185 3.69 -11.02 10.68
N PHE A 186 3.22 -10.07 9.89
CA PHE A 186 2.86 -8.74 10.38
C PHE A 186 1.69 -8.80 11.38
N LEU A 187 0.64 -9.56 11.09
CA LEU A 187 -0.49 -9.76 12.00
C LEU A 187 -0.05 -10.38 13.33
N PHE A 188 0.74 -11.45 13.29
CA PHE A 188 1.15 -12.15 14.50
C PHE A 188 2.07 -11.32 15.37
N ARG A 189 2.97 -10.54 14.76
CA ARG A 189 3.95 -9.70 15.46
C ARG A 189 3.33 -8.39 15.96
N GLU A 190 2.65 -7.67 15.08
CA GLU A 190 2.19 -6.30 15.34
C GLU A 190 0.74 -6.21 15.80
N LYS A 191 -0.02 -7.32 15.70
CA LYS A 191 -1.45 -7.44 16.01
C LYS A 191 -2.31 -6.45 15.22
N ASP A 192 -1.88 -6.15 14.00
CA ASP A 192 -2.54 -5.19 13.12
C ASP A 192 -3.37 -5.90 12.04
N THR A 193 -4.68 -5.82 12.19
CA THR A 193 -5.65 -6.42 11.26
C THR A 193 -5.84 -5.57 10.00
N PHE A 194 -5.66 -4.25 10.06
CA PHE A 194 -5.93 -3.37 8.93
C PHE A 194 -4.88 -3.56 7.83
N TYR A 195 -3.61 -3.77 8.21
CA TYR A 195 -2.56 -4.16 7.28
C TYR A 195 -2.96 -5.41 6.47
N VAL A 196 -3.49 -6.44 7.13
CA VAL A 196 -3.92 -7.69 6.48
C VAL A 196 -5.12 -7.49 5.58
N LEU A 197 -6.08 -6.66 5.98
CA LEU A 197 -7.27 -6.38 5.17
C LEU A 197 -6.92 -5.72 3.83
N VAL A 198 -5.78 -5.02 3.74
CA VAL A 198 -5.28 -4.51 2.46
C VAL A 198 -4.85 -5.63 1.51
N PHE A 199 -4.19 -6.67 2.03
CA PHE A 199 -3.85 -7.86 1.23
C PHE A 199 -5.11 -8.59 0.77
N VAL A 200 -6.12 -8.72 1.65
CA VAL A 200 -7.42 -9.28 1.29
C VAL A 200 -8.05 -8.49 0.13
N TRP A 201 -8.11 -7.16 0.25
CA TRP A 201 -8.61 -6.27 -0.82
C TRP A 201 -7.88 -6.48 -2.15
N ALA A 202 -6.55 -6.52 -2.12
CA ALA A 202 -5.74 -6.74 -3.32
C ALA A 202 -6.00 -8.12 -3.94
N TYR A 203 -6.01 -9.19 -3.14
CA TYR A 203 -6.17 -10.55 -3.63
C TYR A 203 -7.54 -10.84 -4.19
N ILE A 204 -8.59 -10.18 -3.68
CA ILE A 204 -9.91 -10.21 -4.31
C ILE A 204 -9.83 -9.63 -5.73
N GLY A 205 -9.11 -8.52 -5.94
CA GLY A 205 -8.92 -7.97 -7.29
C GLY A 205 -8.02 -8.81 -8.19
N ILE A 206 -7.03 -9.52 -7.64
CA ILE A 206 -6.24 -10.50 -8.40
C ILE A 206 -7.16 -11.65 -8.84
N TYR A 207 -8.01 -12.16 -7.95
CA TYR A 207 -9.02 -13.16 -8.32
C TYR A 207 -9.93 -12.66 -9.44
N VAL A 208 -10.51 -11.47 -9.31
CA VAL A 208 -11.43 -10.90 -10.33
C VAL A 208 -10.73 -10.71 -11.67
N LYS A 209 -9.47 -10.27 -11.69
CA LYS A 209 -8.73 -10.11 -12.95
C LYS A 209 -8.49 -11.45 -13.65
N ASN A 210 -8.12 -12.47 -12.88
CA ASN A 210 -7.61 -13.72 -13.44
C ASN A 210 -8.68 -14.81 -13.59
N SER A 211 -9.91 -14.62 -13.11
CA SER A 211 -10.95 -15.66 -13.06
C SER A 211 -11.38 -16.20 -14.43
N GLY A 212 -11.18 -15.42 -15.51
CA GLY A 212 -11.52 -15.82 -16.88
C GLY A 212 -10.34 -16.34 -17.71
N GLU A 213 -9.11 -16.28 -17.19
CA GLU A 213 -7.88 -16.55 -17.96
C GLU A 213 -6.97 -17.54 -17.22
N TYR A 214 -6.56 -17.21 -15.99
CA TYR A 214 -5.61 -18.01 -15.21
C TYR A 214 -6.28 -18.56 -13.95
N GLN A 215 -7.02 -19.66 -14.09
CA GLN A 215 -7.81 -20.25 -13.00
C GLN A 215 -6.96 -20.64 -11.77
N SER A 216 -5.72 -21.10 -11.97
CA SER A 216 -4.80 -21.44 -10.88
C SER A 216 -4.42 -20.22 -10.02
N ILE A 217 -4.16 -19.08 -10.66
CA ILE A 217 -3.89 -17.80 -9.99
C ILE A 217 -5.15 -17.34 -9.24
N ALA A 218 -6.29 -17.36 -9.93
CA ALA A 218 -7.56 -16.90 -9.37
C ALA A 218 -7.92 -17.67 -8.09
N LEU A 219 -7.89 -19.01 -8.14
CA LEU A 219 -8.18 -19.86 -6.97
C LEU A 219 -7.17 -19.63 -5.84
N THR A 220 -5.88 -19.52 -6.15
CA THR A 220 -4.84 -19.25 -5.15
C THR A 220 -5.10 -17.92 -4.43
N ALA A 221 -5.37 -16.85 -5.18
CA ALA A 221 -5.66 -15.54 -4.63
C ALA A 221 -6.93 -15.55 -3.77
N LEU A 222 -8.00 -16.21 -4.23
CA LEU A 222 -9.25 -16.32 -3.48
C LEU A 222 -9.07 -17.09 -2.16
N ILE A 223 -8.41 -18.25 -2.20
CA ILE A 223 -8.15 -19.07 -1.00
C ILE A 223 -7.33 -18.26 0.00
N CYS A 224 -6.26 -17.60 -0.46
CA CYS A 224 -5.43 -16.76 0.42
C CYS A 224 -6.22 -15.59 1.00
N ALA A 225 -7.06 -14.91 0.20
CA ALA A 225 -7.90 -13.82 0.67
C ALA A 225 -8.87 -14.28 1.77
N ILE A 226 -9.54 -15.42 1.57
CA ILE A 226 -10.49 -15.99 2.55
C ILE A 226 -9.75 -16.37 3.85
N LEU A 227 -8.61 -17.06 3.74
CA LEU A 227 -7.83 -17.45 4.92
C LEU A 227 -7.34 -16.24 5.72
N LEU A 228 -6.76 -15.25 5.03
CA LEU A 228 -6.31 -14.00 5.66
C LEU A 228 -7.46 -13.26 6.34
N PHE A 229 -8.64 -13.20 5.70
CA PHE A 229 -9.82 -12.57 6.26
C PHE A 229 -10.31 -13.29 7.53
N ILE A 230 -10.44 -14.62 7.50
CA ILE A 230 -10.87 -15.41 8.66
C ILE A 230 -9.91 -15.22 9.84
N ILE A 231 -8.59 -15.30 9.59
CA ILE A 231 -7.58 -15.13 10.63
C ILE A 231 -7.62 -13.69 11.20
N ALA A 232 -7.73 -12.67 10.33
CA ALA A 232 -7.84 -11.29 10.78
C ALA A 232 -9.13 -11.05 11.61
N ALA A 233 -10.26 -11.61 11.20
CA ALA A 233 -11.53 -11.53 11.92
C ALA A 233 -11.45 -12.18 13.31
N PHE A 234 -10.81 -13.35 13.41
CA PHE A 234 -10.58 -14.03 14.69
C PHE A 234 -9.73 -13.17 15.65
N PHE A 235 -8.64 -12.58 15.15
CA PHE A 235 -7.78 -11.68 15.94
C PHE A 235 -8.53 -10.44 16.43
N LEU A 236 -9.37 -9.84 15.57
CA LEU A 236 -10.18 -8.69 15.93
C LEU A 236 -11.20 -9.05 17.01
N GLY A 237 -11.89 -10.18 16.86
CA GLY A 237 -12.85 -10.69 17.84
C GLY A 237 -12.19 -10.94 19.20
N ALA A 238 -11.09 -11.67 19.24
CA ALA A 238 -10.35 -11.97 20.47
C ALA A 238 -9.92 -10.70 21.23
N ARG A 239 -9.51 -9.64 20.51
CA ARG A 239 -9.16 -8.35 21.09
C ARG A 239 -10.35 -7.65 21.75
N ILE A 240 -11.53 -7.70 21.11
CA ILE A 240 -12.76 -7.08 21.64
C ILE A 240 -13.21 -7.80 22.91
N PHE A 241 -13.16 -9.13 22.94
CA PHE A 241 -13.51 -9.92 24.13
C PHE A 241 -12.58 -9.62 25.31
N LYS A 242 -11.26 -9.57 25.08
CA LYS A 242 -10.27 -9.28 26.14
C LYS A 242 -10.41 -7.88 26.74
N ASN A 243 -10.90 -6.90 25.99
CA ASN A 243 -11.11 -5.54 26.51
C ASN A 243 -12.41 -5.38 27.31
N LYS A 244 -13.31 -6.38 27.29
CA LYS A 244 -14.58 -6.37 28.07
C LYS A 244 -14.48 -7.09 29.42
N THR A 245 -13.43 -7.87 29.63
CA THR A 245 -13.11 -8.60 30.88
C THR A 245 -12.05 -7.85 31.66
#